data_AF-A0A9E3P0U7-F1
#
_entry.id   AF-A0A9E3P0U7-F1
#
_cell.length_a   1.000
_cell.length_b   1.000
_cell.length_c   1.000
_cell.angle_alpha   90.00
_cell.angle_beta   90.00
_cell.angle_gamma   90.00
#
_symmetry.space_group_name_H-M   'P 1'
#
loop_
_entity.id
_entity.type
_entity.pdbx_description
1 polymer ?
#
loop_
_entity_poly.entity_id
_entity_poly.type
_entity_poly.pdbx_seq_one_letter_code
_entity_poly.pdbx_strand_id
1 'polypeptide(L)'
;MTALTEEALRELLDERGVLQPGALRPPARSRCYAVFAQRPDACLDVAAIRTQADRFFQTKLGLTVDKDYGLLPPESDVARVVIAGNDGATSGTRTCFGRRVDQADVAAAEEAERRQMTSGLSLLAERCKTIWLITPESEDDRVALTIAAIFASTMLGPILTPGGAEIFGVRTARLKLEGRPSPYR
;
A
#
# COMPACT_ATOMS: atom_id res chain seq x y z
N MET A 1 5.17 -15.48 5.96
CA MET A 1 4.75 -14.75 7.17
C MET A 1 3.26 -14.92 7.24
N THR A 2 2.76 -15.45 8.35
CA THR A 2 1.33 -15.54 8.61
C THR A 2 0.74 -14.14 8.58
N ALA A 3 -0.40 -13.95 7.91
CA ALA A 3 -1.10 -12.67 7.92
C ALA A 3 -1.40 -12.26 9.37
N LEU A 4 -1.17 -10.99 9.71
CA LEU A 4 -1.49 -10.47 11.04
C LEU A 4 -3.01 -10.53 11.23
N THR A 5 -3.48 -11.23 12.26
CA THR A 5 -4.92 -11.30 12.58
C THR A 5 -5.42 -9.97 13.12
N GLU A 6 -6.73 -9.79 13.23
CA GLU A 6 -7.28 -8.56 13.81
C GLU A 6 -6.92 -8.41 15.28
N GLU A 7 -7.01 -9.50 16.03
CA GLU A 7 -6.75 -9.56 17.47
C GLU A 7 -5.29 -9.21 17.74
N ALA A 8 -4.37 -9.87 17.04
CA ALA A 8 -2.95 -9.58 17.14
C ALA A 8 -2.61 -8.15 16.70
N LEU A 9 -3.32 -7.60 15.71
CA LEU A 9 -3.16 -6.19 15.34
C LEU A 9 -3.59 -5.27 16.50
N ARG A 10 -4.76 -5.50 17.09
CA ARG A 10 -5.31 -4.64 18.16
C ARG A 10 -4.37 -4.54 19.36
N GLU A 11 -3.65 -5.60 19.71
CA GLU A 11 -2.65 -5.60 20.78
C GLU A 11 -1.44 -4.68 20.53
N LEU A 12 -1.17 -4.34 19.26
CA LEU A 12 -0.05 -3.48 18.86
C LEU A 12 -0.43 -2.00 18.77
N LEU A 13 -1.72 -1.69 18.83
CA LEU A 13 -2.24 -0.33 18.63
C LEU A 13 -2.49 0.35 19.99
N ASP A 14 -2.47 1.67 20.00
CA ASP A 14 -2.96 2.47 21.12
C ASP A 14 -4.50 2.60 21.07
N GLU A 15 -5.06 3.36 22.01
CA GLU A 15 -6.51 3.60 22.11
C GLU A 15 -7.12 4.31 20.88
N ARG A 16 -6.29 4.94 20.05
CA ARG A 16 -6.69 5.63 18.82
C ARG A 16 -6.51 4.78 17.57
N GLY A 17 -6.12 3.52 17.77
CA GLY A 17 -5.81 2.59 16.70
C GLY A 17 -4.47 2.87 16.02
N VAL A 18 -3.60 3.73 16.54
CA VAL A 18 -2.28 4.03 15.96
C VAL A 18 -1.24 3.05 16.48
N LEU A 19 -0.31 2.60 15.64
CA LEU A 19 0.75 1.68 16.04
C LEU A 19 1.60 2.26 17.18
N GLN A 20 1.75 1.50 18.26
CA GLN A 20 2.64 1.88 19.34
C GLN A 20 4.10 1.87 18.85
N PRO A 21 4.94 2.84 19.28
CA PRO A 21 6.33 2.92 18.85
C PRO A 21 7.10 1.61 19.05
N GLY A 22 7.67 1.07 17.98
CA GLY A 22 8.48 -0.15 18.02
C GLY A 22 7.72 -1.46 18.22
N ALA A 23 6.38 -1.43 18.31
CA ALA A 23 5.57 -2.63 18.53
C ALA A 23 5.59 -3.60 17.34
N LEU A 24 5.86 -3.11 16.13
CA LEU A 24 5.93 -3.94 14.93
C LEU A 24 7.13 -3.55 14.06
N ARG A 25 7.91 -4.56 13.64
CA ARG A 25 8.97 -4.35 12.65
C ARG A 25 8.37 -4.30 11.24
N PRO A 26 8.85 -3.41 10.37
CA PRO A 26 8.40 -3.35 8.98
C PRO A 26 8.64 -4.68 8.26
N PRO A 27 7.70 -5.13 7.41
CA PRO A 27 7.95 -6.27 6.53
C PRO A 27 9.05 -5.93 5.53
N ALA A 28 9.73 -6.95 5.00
CA ALA A 28 10.76 -6.75 3.98
C ALA A 28 10.12 -6.19 2.70
N ARG A 29 10.58 -5.03 2.22
CA ARG A 29 10.06 -4.36 1.02
C ARG A 29 10.05 -5.26 -0.22
N SER A 30 11.03 -6.15 -0.36
CA SER A 30 11.09 -7.14 -1.44
C SER A 30 9.94 -8.15 -1.44
N ARG A 31 9.12 -8.21 -0.40
CA ARG A 31 7.95 -9.10 -0.31
C ARG A 31 6.62 -8.34 -0.43
N CYS A 32 6.65 -7.03 -0.65
CA CYS A 32 5.47 -6.18 -0.61
C CYS A 32 5.30 -5.42 -1.92
N TYR A 33 4.07 -5.03 -2.24
CA TYR A 33 3.87 -3.88 -3.09
C TYR A 33 4.23 -2.64 -2.27
N ALA A 34 5.16 -1.84 -2.77
CA ALA A 34 5.67 -0.67 -2.07
C ALA A 34 5.11 0.58 -2.76
N VAL A 35 4.27 1.34 -2.07
CA VAL A 35 3.65 2.56 -2.58
C VAL A 35 4.34 3.75 -1.94
N PHE A 36 5.07 4.50 -2.75
CA PHE A 36 5.71 5.72 -2.30
C PHE A 36 4.66 6.83 -2.10
N ALA A 37 4.86 7.66 -1.10
CA ALA A 37 3.95 8.72 -0.71
C ALA A 37 4.70 10.03 -0.47
N GLN A 38 4.16 11.13 -1.01
CA GLN A 38 4.77 12.45 -0.85
C GLN A 38 4.59 13.03 0.56
N ARG A 39 3.64 12.49 1.34
CA ARG A 39 3.39 12.93 2.72
C ARG A 39 4.60 12.64 3.62
N PRO A 40 4.93 13.54 4.57
CA PRO A 40 6.05 13.37 5.50
C PRO A 40 5.78 12.36 6.63
N ASP A 41 4.52 11.96 6.82
CA ASP A 41 4.02 11.11 7.89
C ASP A 41 3.41 9.79 7.38
N ALA A 42 3.26 8.83 8.29
CA ALA A 42 2.61 7.55 8.04
C ALA A 42 1.11 7.61 8.36
N CYS A 43 0.43 8.72 8.05
CA CYS A 43 -1.01 8.84 8.18
C CYS A 43 -1.74 8.34 6.93
N LEU A 44 -2.90 7.72 7.13
CA LEU A 44 -3.87 7.43 6.07
C LEU A 44 -5.02 8.45 6.12
N ASP A 45 -5.21 9.19 5.03
CA ASP A 45 -6.47 9.92 4.81
C ASP A 45 -7.56 8.93 4.35
N VAL A 46 -8.16 8.26 5.33
CA VAL A 46 -9.14 7.18 5.08
C VAL A 46 -10.33 7.69 4.27
N ALA A 47 -10.75 8.95 4.46
CA ALA A 47 -11.85 9.54 3.71
C ALA A 47 -11.47 9.70 2.23
N ALA A 48 -10.33 10.31 1.92
CA ALA A 48 -9.86 10.45 0.54
C ALA A 48 -9.63 9.09 -0.13
N ILE A 49 -9.05 8.12 0.60
CA ILE A 49 -8.83 6.75 0.12
C ILE A 49 -10.16 6.07 -0.20
N ARG A 50 -11.18 6.19 0.66
CA ARG A 50 -12.53 5.67 0.41
C ARG A 50 -13.15 6.28 -0.84
N THR A 51 -13.07 7.60 -1.00
CA THR A 51 -13.60 8.29 -2.19
C THR A 51 -12.90 7.83 -3.48
N GLN A 52 -11.58 7.63 -3.45
CA GLN A 52 -10.83 7.15 -4.60
C GLN A 52 -11.18 5.70 -4.95
N ALA A 53 -11.27 4.83 -3.95
CA ALA A 53 -11.65 3.42 -4.10
C ALA A 53 -13.01 3.28 -4.79
N ASP A 54 -14.01 4.04 -4.33
CA ASP A 54 -15.35 4.02 -4.90
C ASP A 54 -15.35 4.56 -6.34
N ARG A 55 -14.81 5.77 -6.53
CA ARG A 55 -14.92 6.51 -7.80
C ARG A 55 -14.14 5.88 -8.95
N PHE A 56 -12.95 5.34 -8.70
CA PHE A 56 -12.03 4.90 -9.77
C PHE A 56 -11.79 3.40 -9.81
N PHE A 57 -12.10 2.68 -8.73
CA PHE A 57 -11.86 1.24 -8.63
C PHE A 57 -13.15 0.44 -8.38
N GLN A 58 -14.32 1.10 -8.30
CA GLN A 58 -15.61 0.44 -8.02
C GLN A 58 -15.53 -0.50 -6.80
N THR A 59 -14.80 -0.06 -5.79
CA THR A 59 -14.40 -0.88 -4.65
C THR A 59 -14.70 -0.10 -3.37
N LYS A 60 -15.35 -0.76 -2.40
CA LYS A 60 -15.47 -0.21 -1.05
C LYS A 60 -14.22 -0.51 -0.25
N LEU A 61 -13.74 0.46 0.53
CA LEU A 61 -12.56 0.31 1.37
C LEU A 61 -12.88 0.63 2.83
N GLY A 62 -12.40 -0.22 3.74
CA GLY A 62 -12.48 -0.03 5.18
C GLY A 62 -11.17 -0.39 5.86
N LEU A 63 -11.09 -0.07 7.15
CA LEU A 63 -10.04 -0.56 8.05
C LEU A 63 -10.71 -1.48 9.08
N THR A 64 -10.01 -2.50 9.55
CA THR A 64 -10.55 -3.33 10.65
C THR A 64 -10.47 -2.65 12.01
N VAL A 65 -9.61 -1.64 12.13
CA VAL A 65 -9.53 -0.74 13.27
C VAL A 65 -9.49 0.67 12.72
N ASP A 66 -10.42 1.52 13.16
CA ASP A 66 -10.43 2.94 12.78
C ASP A 66 -9.20 3.66 13.34
N LYS A 67 -8.79 4.73 12.66
CA LYS A 67 -7.56 5.48 12.95
C LYS A 67 -7.90 6.90 13.33
N ASP A 68 -7.45 7.34 14.50
CA ASP A 68 -7.43 8.75 14.89
C ASP A 68 -5.98 9.22 15.16
N TYR A 69 -5.41 9.90 14.17
CA TYR A 69 -4.01 10.35 14.25
C TYR A 69 -3.79 11.56 15.17
N GLY A 70 -4.85 12.22 15.65
CA GLY A 70 -4.74 13.41 16.50
C GLY A 70 -3.80 14.50 15.95
N LEU A 71 -3.01 15.12 16.84
CA LEU A 71 -2.11 16.24 16.51
C LEU A 71 -0.67 15.82 16.20
N LEU A 72 -0.25 14.63 16.63
CA LEU A 72 1.13 14.14 16.49
C LEU A 72 1.15 12.99 15.48
N PRO A 73 1.48 13.25 14.21
CA PRO A 73 1.45 12.21 13.20
C PRO A 73 2.57 11.17 13.43
N PRO A 74 2.29 9.87 13.26
CA PRO A 74 3.27 8.81 13.48
C PRO A 74 4.33 8.76 12.37
N GLU A 75 5.54 8.34 12.73
CA GLU A 75 6.62 8.06 11.76
C GLU A 75 6.44 6.71 11.04
N SER A 76 5.72 5.78 11.68
CA SER A 76 5.35 4.48 11.14
C SER A 76 3.99 4.05 11.67
N ASP A 77 3.20 3.38 10.85
CA ASP A 77 1.89 2.85 11.27
C ASP A 77 1.56 1.56 10.52
N VAL A 78 0.57 0.82 11.02
CA VAL A 78 0.07 -0.40 10.37
C VAL A 78 -1.44 -0.41 10.30
N ALA A 79 -2.00 -0.76 9.15
CA ALA A 79 -3.43 -0.86 8.95
C ALA A 79 -3.78 -2.21 8.30
N ARG A 80 -4.81 -2.89 8.82
CA ARG A 80 -5.48 -3.97 8.09
C ARG A 80 -6.59 -3.36 7.25
N VAL A 81 -6.33 -3.27 5.96
CA VAL A 81 -7.23 -2.66 4.97
C VAL A 81 -8.11 -3.76 4.40
N VAL A 82 -9.42 -3.56 4.48
CA VAL A 82 -10.43 -4.42 3.87
C VAL A 82 -10.92 -3.74 2.61
N ILE A 83 -10.97 -4.49 1.51
CA ILE A 83 -11.65 -4.06 0.29
C ILE A 83 -12.75 -5.04 -0.09
N ALA A 84 -13.82 -4.50 -0.67
CA ALA A 84 -14.90 -5.26 -1.26
C ALA A 84 -15.17 -4.73 -2.67
N GLY A 85 -14.76 -5.51 -3.68
CA GLY A 85 -15.02 -5.23 -5.08
C GLY A 85 -16.34 -5.86 -5.54
N ASN A 86 -16.97 -5.28 -6.56
CA ASN A 86 -18.24 -5.78 -7.10
C ASN A 86 -18.11 -7.13 -7.84
N ASP A 87 -16.89 -7.54 -8.21
CA ASP A 87 -16.61 -8.75 -8.98
C ASP A 87 -16.32 -9.99 -8.12
N GLY A 88 -16.35 -9.86 -6.78
CA GLY A 88 -16.04 -10.93 -5.83
C GLY A 88 -14.55 -11.32 -5.76
N ALA A 89 -13.84 -11.28 -6.89
CA ALA A 89 -12.42 -11.59 -7.01
C ALA A 89 -11.49 -10.53 -6.39
N THR A 90 -12.01 -9.32 -6.17
CA THR A 90 -11.24 -8.19 -5.61
C THR A 90 -11.62 -7.88 -4.15
N SER A 91 -12.24 -8.85 -3.45
CA SER A 91 -12.62 -8.72 -2.05
C SER A 91 -11.63 -9.44 -1.14
N GLY A 92 -11.14 -8.76 -0.10
CA GLY A 92 -10.16 -9.33 0.82
C GLY A 92 -9.59 -8.33 1.82
N THR A 93 -8.72 -8.82 2.70
CA THR A 93 -8.05 -7.99 3.72
C THR A 93 -6.55 -8.11 3.57
N ARG A 94 -5.81 -7.00 3.62
CA ARG A 94 -4.34 -7.00 3.60
C ARG A 94 -3.75 -6.11 4.68
N THR A 95 -2.61 -6.53 5.19
CA THR A 95 -1.80 -5.71 6.11
C THR A 95 -0.96 -4.74 5.30
N CYS A 96 -1.09 -3.45 5.64
CA CYS A 96 -0.37 -2.33 5.03
C CYS A 96 0.46 -1.66 6.11
N PHE A 97 1.77 -1.54 5.91
CA PHE A 97 2.69 -0.94 6.87
C PHE A 97 3.32 0.34 6.29
N GLY A 98 3.07 1.47 6.92
CA GLY A 98 3.65 2.77 6.56
C GLY A 98 4.93 3.03 7.35
N ARG A 99 5.96 3.57 6.69
CA ARG A 99 7.17 4.10 7.33
C ARG A 99 7.82 5.18 6.49
N ARG A 100 8.81 5.89 7.05
CA ARG A 100 9.72 6.71 6.25
C ARG A 100 10.40 5.89 5.16
N VAL A 101 10.63 6.52 4.01
CA VAL A 101 11.47 5.99 2.93
C VAL A 101 12.91 5.89 3.43
N ASP A 102 13.59 4.81 3.07
CA ASP A 102 15.04 4.65 3.26
C ASP A 102 15.78 4.64 1.91
N GLN A 103 17.11 4.72 1.95
CA GLN A 103 17.93 4.73 0.74
C GLN A 103 17.81 3.44 -0.09
N ALA A 104 17.54 2.30 0.56
CA ALA A 104 17.38 1.02 -0.13
C ALA A 104 16.06 0.94 -0.91
N ASP A 105 15.02 1.63 -0.46
CA ASP A 105 13.76 1.77 -1.22
C ASP A 105 13.99 2.57 -2.52
N VAL A 106 14.69 3.70 -2.43
CA VAL A 106 14.98 4.56 -3.60
C VAL A 106 15.88 3.81 -4.59
N ALA A 107 16.94 3.16 -4.11
CA ALA A 107 17.81 2.35 -4.96
C ALA A 107 17.05 1.21 -5.65
N ALA A 108 16.07 0.60 -4.98
CA ALA A 108 15.23 -0.43 -5.59
C ALA A 108 14.30 0.13 -6.68
N ALA A 109 13.78 1.35 -6.50
CA ALA A 109 12.99 2.04 -7.52
C ALA A 109 13.83 2.39 -8.76
N GLU A 110 15.04 2.91 -8.56
CA GLU A 110 16.00 3.20 -9.64
C GLU A 110 16.37 1.93 -10.42
N GLU A 111 16.66 0.83 -9.73
CA GLU A 111 17.01 -0.43 -10.36
C GLU A 111 15.84 -1.04 -11.16
N ALA A 112 14.62 -0.95 -10.64
CA ALA A 112 13.43 -1.40 -11.38
C ALA A 112 13.21 -0.56 -12.65
N GLU A 113 13.31 0.76 -12.56
CA GLU A 113 13.18 1.66 -13.71
C GLU A 113 14.24 1.38 -14.78
N ARG A 114 15.49 1.17 -14.35
CA ARG A 114 16.60 0.82 -15.24
C ARG A 114 16.33 -0.45 -16.03
N ARG A 115 15.79 -1.49 -15.38
CA ARG A 115 15.43 -2.76 -16.05
C ARG A 115 14.31 -2.58 -17.07
N GLN A 116 13.38 -1.67 -16.80
CA GLN A 116 12.26 -1.40 -17.70
C GLN A 116 12.62 -0.45 -18.86
N MET A 117 13.82 0.13 -18.86
CA MET A 117 14.25 1.14 -19.83
C MET A 117 13.28 2.32 -19.93
N THR A 118 12.64 2.67 -18.81
CA THR A 118 11.77 3.85 -18.66
C THR A 118 12.49 4.93 -17.84
N SER A 119 11.87 6.10 -17.68
CA SER A 119 12.44 7.18 -16.86
C SER A 119 11.38 7.98 -16.11
N GLY A 120 11.78 8.49 -14.93
CA GLY A 120 11.06 9.54 -14.20
C GLY A 120 10.26 9.08 -12.97
N LEU A 121 9.93 7.79 -12.84
CA LEU A 121 9.28 7.25 -11.65
C LEU A 121 10.26 7.09 -10.49
N SER A 122 11.52 6.75 -10.76
CA SER A 122 12.56 6.70 -9.73
C SER A 122 12.80 8.09 -9.11
N LEU A 123 12.86 9.14 -9.95
CA LEU A 123 12.96 10.54 -9.51
C LEU A 123 11.74 11.00 -8.70
N LEU A 124 10.55 10.48 -9.01
CA LEU A 124 9.37 10.72 -8.19
C LEU A 124 9.48 10.00 -6.83
N ALA A 125 9.94 8.76 -6.82
CA ALA A 125 10.16 7.98 -5.59
C ALA A 125 11.16 8.68 -4.64
N GLU A 126 12.23 9.28 -5.18
CA GLU A 126 13.22 10.05 -4.41
C GLU A 126 12.60 11.26 -3.65
N ARG A 127 11.53 11.84 -4.21
CA ARG A 127 10.82 12.97 -3.58
C ARG A 127 9.86 12.55 -2.47
N CYS A 128 9.46 11.28 -2.46
CA CYS A 128 8.55 10.73 -1.47
C CYS A 128 9.22 10.60 -0.10
N LYS A 129 8.47 10.88 0.96
CA LYS A 129 9.00 10.89 2.34
C LYS A 129 8.58 9.65 3.11
N THR A 130 7.46 9.05 2.74
CA THR A 130 6.98 7.78 3.30
C THR A 130 6.70 6.74 2.22
N ILE A 131 6.65 5.49 2.65
CA ILE A 131 6.33 4.33 1.84
C ILE A 131 5.35 3.45 2.59
N TRP A 132 4.35 2.94 1.89
CA TRP A 132 3.40 1.97 2.38
C TRP A 132 3.68 0.60 1.76
N LEU A 133 3.91 -0.39 2.60
CA LEU A 133 4.23 -1.76 2.23
C LEU A 133 2.97 -2.63 2.39
N ILE A 134 2.35 -2.98 1.27
CA ILE A 134 1.18 -3.86 1.22
C ILE A 134 1.67 -5.30 1.09
N THR A 135 1.39 -6.12 2.09
CA THR A 135 1.81 -7.53 2.12
C THR A 135 0.83 -8.38 1.31
N PRO A 136 1.24 -8.97 0.18
CA PRO A 136 0.41 -9.91 -0.55
C PRO A 136 0.38 -11.28 0.15
N GLU A 137 -0.68 -12.03 -0.08
CA GLU A 137 -0.86 -13.42 0.38
C GLU A 137 -0.51 -14.45 -0.71
N SER A 138 -0.42 -14.01 -1.97
CA SER A 138 0.00 -14.83 -3.12
C SER A 138 0.84 -14.02 -4.11
N GLU A 139 1.48 -14.69 -5.06
CA GLU A 139 2.26 -14.01 -6.11
C GLU A 139 1.37 -13.13 -7.01
N ASP A 140 0.18 -13.63 -7.37
CA ASP A 140 -0.81 -12.92 -8.18
C ASP A 140 -1.94 -12.31 -7.34
N ASP A 141 -1.57 -11.61 -6.27
CA ASP A 141 -2.53 -11.05 -5.32
C ASP A 141 -3.20 -9.77 -5.84
N ARG A 142 -4.35 -9.96 -6.50
CA ARG A 142 -5.18 -8.86 -7.02
C ARG A 142 -5.67 -7.91 -5.93
N VAL A 143 -5.95 -8.41 -4.72
CA VAL A 143 -6.41 -7.58 -3.59
C VAL A 143 -5.29 -6.62 -3.17
N ALA A 144 -4.06 -7.13 -3.02
CA ALA A 144 -2.91 -6.32 -2.68
C ALA A 144 -2.59 -5.27 -3.76
N LEU A 145 -2.66 -5.65 -5.05
CA LEU A 145 -2.47 -4.71 -6.15
C LEU A 145 -3.56 -3.62 -6.19
N THR A 146 -4.81 -3.97 -5.93
CA THR A 146 -5.91 -2.99 -5.86
C THR A 146 -5.70 -1.99 -4.73
N ILE A 147 -5.33 -2.45 -3.53
CA ILE A 147 -5.01 -1.56 -2.41
C ILE A 147 -3.83 -0.65 -2.77
N ALA A 148 -2.77 -1.21 -3.36
CA ALA A 148 -1.61 -0.43 -3.80
C ALA A 148 -1.98 0.65 -4.82
N ALA A 149 -2.88 0.33 -5.76
CA ALA A 149 -3.36 1.28 -6.77
C ALA A 149 -4.21 2.41 -6.16
N ILE A 150 -5.10 2.09 -5.21
CA ILE A 150 -5.89 3.08 -4.47
C ILE A 150 -4.97 3.99 -3.64
N PHE A 151 -3.96 3.41 -2.97
CA PHE A 151 -2.99 4.18 -2.20
C PHE A 151 -2.21 5.11 -3.13
N ALA A 152 -1.70 4.63 -4.28
CA ALA A 152 -0.98 5.48 -5.22
C ALA A 152 -1.85 6.61 -5.79
N SER A 153 -3.16 6.41 -5.95
CA SER A 153 -4.08 7.43 -6.45
C SER A 153 -4.31 8.59 -5.47
N THR A 154 -4.13 8.35 -4.17
CA THR A 154 -4.22 9.36 -3.10
C THR A 154 -2.86 9.95 -2.72
N MET A 155 -1.85 9.10 -2.63
CA MET A 155 -0.52 9.43 -2.10
C MET A 155 0.43 10.01 -3.16
N LEU A 156 0.04 9.93 -4.44
CA LEU A 156 0.71 10.56 -5.58
C LEU A 156 2.18 10.13 -5.76
N GLY A 157 2.51 8.88 -5.43
CA GLY A 157 3.81 8.29 -5.70
C GLY A 157 3.71 6.99 -6.51
N PRO A 158 4.86 6.47 -6.98
CA PRO A 158 4.91 5.23 -7.73
C PRO A 158 4.67 4.00 -6.86
N ILE A 159 4.36 2.89 -7.53
CA ILE A 159 4.23 1.55 -6.98
C ILE A 159 5.41 0.73 -7.47
N LEU A 160 6.15 0.12 -6.55
CA LEU A 160 7.19 -0.86 -6.83
C LEU A 160 6.65 -2.26 -6.46
N THR A 161 6.78 -3.21 -7.37
CA THR A 161 6.29 -4.58 -7.15
C THR A 161 7.16 -5.36 -6.17
N PRO A 162 6.62 -6.45 -5.56
CA PRO A 162 7.44 -7.41 -4.83
C PRO A 162 8.65 -7.85 -5.67
N GLY A 163 9.79 -8.04 -5.01
CA GLY A 163 11.08 -8.34 -5.65
C GLY A 163 11.73 -7.13 -6.35
N GLY A 164 11.02 -6.02 -6.54
CA GLY A 164 11.51 -4.89 -7.33
C GLY A 164 11.63 -5.23 -8.82
N ALA A 165 10.70 -6.05 -9.32
CA ALA A 165 10.70 -6.46 -10.73
C ALA A 165 10.27 -5.31 -11.66
N GLU A 166 9.41 -4.42 -11.17
CA GLU A 166 8.79 -3.37 -11.98
C GLU A 166 8.33 -2.20 -11.09
N ILE A 167 8.41 -0.98 -11.64
CA ILE A 167 7.87 0.24 -11.05
C ILE A 167 6.84 0.87 -11.99
N PHE A 168 5.73 1.37 -11.45
CA PHE A 168 4.69 2.03 -12.25
C PHE A 168 3.84 3.02 -11.45
N GLY A 169 3.19 3.94 -12.15
CA GLY A 169 2.15 4.79 -11.57
C GLY A 169 0.76 4.14 -11.56
N VAL A 170 -0.19 4.81 -10.90
CA VAL A 170 -1.59 4.34 -10.76
C VAL A 170 -2.28 4.01 -12.08
N ARG A 171 -2.00 4.74 -13.16
CA ARG A 171 -2.60 4.48 -14.48
C ARG A 171 -2.28 3.06 -14.97
N THR A 172 -1.02 2.68 -14.91
CA THR A 172 -0.57 1.34 -15.31
C THR A 172 -1.09 0.28 -14.35
N ALA A 173 -1.16 0.58 -13.04
CA ALA A 173 -1.76 -0.33 -12.06
C ALA A 173 -3.22 -0.66 -12.41
N ARG A 174 -4.01 0.34 -12.80
CA ARG A 174 -5.40 0.15 -13.27
C ARG A 174 -5.47 -0.72 -14.53
N LEU A 175 -4.63 -0.47 -15.53
CA LEU A 175 -4.57 -1.31 -16.73
C LEU A 175 -4.26 -2.77 -16.39
N LYS A 176 -3.35 -3.02 -15.43
CA LYS A 176 -3.05 -4.38 -14.96
C LYS A 176 -4.23 -5.04 -14.25
N LEU A 177 -5.04 -4.27 -13.51
CA LEU A 177 -6.27 -4.78 -12.90
C LEU A 177 -7.36 -5.08 -13.94
N GLU A 178 -7.47 -4.25 -14.98
CA GLU A 178 -8.44 -4.46 -16.08
C GLU A 178 -8.05 -5.64 -16.99
N GLY A 179 -6.76 -5.82 -17.26
CA GLY A 179 -6.24 -6.84 -18.17
C GLY A 179 -6.12 -8.25 -17.59
N ARG A 180 -6.35 -8.43 -16.28
CA ARG A 180 -6.29 -9.75 -15.61
C ARG A 180 -7.67 -10.40 -15.61
N PRO A 181 -7.86 -11.59 -16.23
CA PRO A 181 -9.13 -12.30 -16.20
C PRO A 181 -9.51 -12.65 -14.75
N SER A 182 -10.80 -12.49 -14.42
CA SER A 182 -11.34 -13.02 -13.17
C SER A 182 -11.30 -14.56 -13.25
N PRO A 183 -10.79 -15.27 -12.23
CA PRO A 183 -10.81 -16.74 -12.21
C PRO A 183 -12.23 -17.33 -12.13
N TYR A 184 -13.27 -16.48 -12.07
CA TYR A 184 -14.68 -16.84 -12.02
C TYR A 184 -15.49 -16.38 -13.24
N ARG A 185 -14.86 -16.26 -14.41
CA ARG A 185 -15.58 -16.05 -15.68
C ARG A 185 -15.76 -17.35 -16.47
#